data_AF-A0A7V1EPC5-F1
#
_entry.id   AF-A0A7V1EPC5-F1
#
_cell.length_a   1.000
_cell.length_b   1.000
_cell.length_c   1.000
_cell.angle_alpha   90.00
_cell.angle_beta   90.00
_cell.angle_gamma   90.00
#
_symmetry.space_group_name_H-M   'P 1'
#
loop_
_entity.id
_entity.type
_entity.pdbx_description
1 polymer ?
#
loop_
_entity_poly.entity_id
_entity_poly.type
_entity_poly.pdbx_seq_one_letter_code
_entity_poly.pdbx_strand_id
1 'polypeptide(L)'
;MKLLKIFITLTSLVLALLFLSQNMDAVNIDLVFAQYENVKVAFIMVGALAVGILIGYGVAVAIILSNKAEIRSLITNNRRISDELNDLRNVAIDEGIYDLDDGEE
;
A
#
# COMPACT_ATOMS: atom_id res chain seq x y z
N MET A 1 -0.28 1.79 18.12
CA MET A 1 -0.84 0.46 18.51
C MET A 1 -2.06 0.15 17.65
N LYS A 2 -2.22 -1.08 17.14
CA LYS A 2 -3.32 -1.45 16.21
C LYS A 2 -4.71 -1.16 16.82
N LEU A 3 -4.90 -1.42 18.12
CA LEU A 3 -6.15 -1.13 18.84
C LEU A 3 -6.51 0.37 18.87
N LEU A 4 -5.54 1.25 19.15
CA LEU A 4 -5.79 2.70 19.20
C LEU A 4 -6.27 3.23 17.83
N LYS A 5 -5.70 2.72 16.74
CA LYS A 5 -6.14 3.09 15.38
C LYS A 5 -7.60 2.71 15.15
N ILE A 6 -7.97 1.47 15.48
CA ILE A 6 -9.35 0.98 15.33
C ILE A 6 -10.31 1.80 16.19
N PHE A 7 -9.95 2.11 17.43
CA PHE A 7 -10.78 2.92 18.33
C PHE A 7 -11.02 4.33 17.80
N ILE A 8 -9.98 4.99 17.28
CA ILE A 8 -10.10 6.32 16.66
C ILE A 8 -11.00 6.26 15.43
N THR A 9 -10.82 5.24 14.57
CA THR A 9 -11.66 5.05 13.37
C THR A 9 -13.13 4.84 13.73
N LEU A 10 -13.41 3.99 14.72
CA LEU A 10 -14.77 3.72 15.19
C LEU A 10 -15.42 4.97 15.81
N THR A 11 -14.67 5.69 16.64
CA THR A 11 -15.13 6.93 17.28
C THR A 11 -15.45 7.99 16.21
N SER A 12 -14.58 8.14 15.21
CA SER A 12 -14.81 9.04 14.08
C SER A 12 -16.06 8.66 13.27
N LEU A 13 -16.32 7.37 13.07
CA LEU A 13 -17.52 6.91 12.37
C LEU A 13 -18.80 7.28 13.14
N VAL A 14 -18.81 7.08 14.46
CA VAL A 14 -19.94 7.43 15.31
C VAL A 14 -20.19 8.94 15.30
N LEU A 15 -19.13 9.75 15.38
CA LEU A 15 -19.22 11.22 15.27
C LEU A 15 -19.81 11.66 13.93
N ALA A 16 -19.38 11.04 12.82
CA ALA A 16 -19.94 11.34 11.50
C ALA A 16 -21.44 11.00 11.41
N LEU A 17 -21.86 9.87 11.97
CA LEU A 17 -23.27 9.48 12.03
C LEU A 17 -24.10 10.43 12.90
N LEU A 18 -23.58 10.86 14.05
CA LEU A 18 -24.24 11.84 14.92
C LEU A 18 -24.40 13.19 14.22
N PHE A 19 -23.36 13.64 13.51
CA PHE A 19 -23.42 14.86 12.71
C PHE A 19 -24.49 14.75 11.61
N LEU A 20 -24.57 13.63 10.90
CA LEU A 20 -25.63 13.39 9.93
C LEU A 20 -27.02 13.45 10.55
N SER A 21 -27.19 12.77 11.70
CA SER A 21 -28.49 12.69 12.38
C SER A 21 -29.00 14.05 12.84
N GLN A 22 -28.11 14.98 13.19
CA GLN A 22 -28.48 16.33 13.60
C GLN A 22 -28.69 17.29 12.43
N ASN A 23 -28.16 16.97 11.23
CA ASN A 23 -28.18 17.86 10.06
C ASN A 23 -29.04 17.26 8.92
N MET A 24 -30.29 16.88 9.23
CA MET A 24 -31.23 16.27 8.29
C MET A 24 -32.13 17.26 7.54
N ASP A 25 -32.05 18.55 7.89
CA ASP A 25 -32.84 19.60 7.24
C ASP A 25 -32.44 19.78 5.77
N ALA A 26 -33.40 20.21 4.96
CA ALA A 26 -33.15 20.54 3.56
C ALA A 26 -32.48 21.93 3.48
N VAL A 27 -31.36 21.99 2.78
CA VAL A 27 -30.56 23.22 2.64
C VAL A 27 -30.19 23.38 1.17
N ASN A 28 -30.01 24.63 0.74
CA ASN A 28 -29.44 24.92 -0.57
C ASN A 28 -27.93 24.74 -0.49
N ILE A 29 -27.36 23.97 -1.41
CA ILE A 29 -25.95 23.60 -1.39
C ILE A 29 -25.30 24.13 -2.67
N ASP A 30 -24.28 24.96 -2.47
CA ASP A 30 -23.45 25.52 -3.52
C ASP A 30 -22.11 24.79 -3.52
N LEU A 31 -21.91 23.87 -4.48
CA LEU A 31 -20.62 23.22 -4.70
C LEU A 31 -19.84 24.02 -5.75
N VAL A 32 -18.52 23.87 -5.74
CA VAL A 32 -17.56 24.55 -6.64
C VAL A 32 -17.99 24.49 -8.12
N PHE A 33 -18.69 23.44 -8.55
CA PHE A 33 -19.12 23.24 -9.94
C PHE A 33 -20.64 23.04 -10.12
N ALA A 34 -21.43 22.99 -9.04
CA ALA A 34 -22.84 22.64 -9.13
C ALA A 34 -23.65 23.17 -7.95
N GLN A 35 -24.83 23.70 -8.24
CA GLN A 35 -25.77 24.18 -7.23
C GLN A 35 -26.99 23.27 -7.16
N TYR A 36 -27.42 22.95 -5.95
CA TYR A 36 -28.62 22.15 -5.71
C TYR A 36 -29.49 22.82 -4.65
N GLU A 37 -30.77 22.97 -4.94
CA GLU A 37 -31.76 23.51 -4.01
C GLU A 37 -32.53 22.41 -3.30
N ASN A 38 -32.94 22.67 -2.05
CA ASN A 38 -33.79 21.78 -1.25
C ASN A 38 -33.25 20.34 -1.12
N VAL A 39 -31.94 20.16 -1.00
CA VAL A 39 -31.33 18.84 -0.83
C VAL A 39 -31.08 18.56 0.64
N LYS A 40 -31.38 17.33 1.08
CA LYS A 40 -31.00 16.88 2.43
C LYS A 40 -29.47 16.75 2.50
N VAL A 41 -28.85 17.46 3.44
CA VAL A 41 -27.39 17.48 3.62
C VAL A 41 -26.80 16.07 3.77
N ALA A 42 -27.57 15.16 4.37
CA ALA A 42 -27.21 13.75 4.51
C ALA A 42 -26.80 13.08 3.18
N PHE A 43 -27.48 13.33 2.07
CA PHE A 43 -27.14 12.70 0.79
C PHE A 43 -25.79 13.17 0.24
N ILE A 44 -25.51 14.47 0.34
CA ILE A 44 -24.24 15.04 -0.14
C ILE A 44 -23.09 14.56 0.73
N MET A 45 -23.29 14.52 2.06
CA MET A 45 -22.28 13.98 2.97
C MET A 45 -21.98 12.50 2.72
N VAL A 46 -23.01 11.67 2.51
CA VAL A 46 -22.82 10.25 2.17
C VAL A 46 -22.07 10.12 0.86
N GLY A 47 -22.44 10.91 -0.16
CA GLY A 47 -21.73 10.93 -1.44
C GLY A 47 -20.25 11.31 -1.30
N ALA A 48 -19.97 12.41 -0.58
CA ALA A 48 -18.61 12.86 -0.34
C ALA A 48 -17.77 11.83 0.45
N LEU A 49 -18.36 11.22 1.49
CA LEU A 49 -17.73 10.13 2.24
C LEU A 49 -17.44 8.92 1.36
N ALA A 50 -18.40 8.50 0.53
CA ALA A 50 -18.23 7.37 -0.37
C ALA A 50 -17.09 7.61 -1.35
N VAL A 51 -17.03 8.79 -1.98
CA VAL A 51 -15.93 9.18 -2.88
C VAL A 51 -14.59 9.18 -2.15
N GLY A 52 -14.54 9.77 -0.95
CA GLY A 52 -13.34 9.79 -0.12
C GLY A 52 -12.83 8.39 0.23
N ILE A 53 -13.75 7.48 0.60
CA ILE A 53 -13.42 6.08 0.91
C ILE A 53 -12.88 5.36 -0.34
N LEU A 54 -13.52 5.54 -1.50
CA LEU A 54 -13.07 4.92 -2.75
C LEU A 54 -11.67 5.38 -3.15
N ILE A 55 -11.40 6.69 -3.07
CA ILE A 55 -10.06 7.24 -3.34
C ILE A 55 -9.04 6.70 -2.34
N GLY A 56 -9.36 6.75 -1.04
CA GLY A 56 -8.46 6.26 0.01
C GLY A 56 -8.13 4.77 -0.14
N TYR A 57 -9.12 3.95 -0.49
CA TYR A 57 -8.93 2.54 -0.79
C TYR A 57 -8.06 2.34 -2.02
N GLY A 58 -8.31 3.09 -3.11
CA GLY A 58 -7.52 3.03 -4.33
C GLY A 58 -6.04 3.32 -4.08
N VAL A 59 -5.75 4.37 -3.30
CA VAL A 59 -4.37 4.70 -2.88
C VAL A 59 -3.75 3.57 -2.07
N ALA A 60 -4.48 3.00 -1.10
CA ALA A 60 -3.98 1.89 -0.30
C ALA A 60 -3.64 0.66 -1.15
N VAL A 61 -4.50 0.31 -2.12
CA VAL A 61 -4.25 -0.79 -3.06
C VAL A 61 -3.00 -0.52 -3.90
N ALA A 62 -2.85 0.69 -4.44
CA ALA A 62 -1.67 1.05 -5.24
C ALA A 62 -0.37 0.92 -4.44
N ILE A 63 -0.35 1.37 -3.18
CA ILE A 63 0.80 1.21 -2.28
C ILE A 63 1.11 -0.27 -2.04
N ILE A 64 0.10 -1.09 -1.74
CA ILE A 64 0.31 -2.52 -1.49
C ILE A 64 0.89 -3.21 -2.72
N LEU A 65 0.39 -2.89 -3.92
CA LEU A 65 0.90 -3.45 -5.18
C LEU A 65 2.34 -3.02 -5.44
N SER A 66 2.65 -1.74 -5.27
CA SER A 66 4.01 -1.20 -5.41
C SER A 66 4.99 -1.89 -4.47
N ASN A 67 4.65 -2.01 -3.18
CA ASN A 67 5.49 -2.66 -2.19
C ASN A 67 5.71 -4.15 -2.52
N LYS A 68 4.69 -4.84 -3.03
CA LYS A 68 4.82 -6.25 -3.43
C LYS A 68 5.76 -6.43 -4.62
N ALA A 69 5.72 -5.51 -5.58
CA ALA A 69 6.66 -5.49 -6.71
C ALA A 69 8.09 -5.21 -6.25
N GLU A 70 8.27 -4.26 -5.34
CA GLU A 70 9.57 -3.91 -4.76
C GLU A 70 10.18 -5.08 -3.97
N ILE A 71 9.39 -5.74 -3.12
CA ILE A 71 9.82 -6.94 -2.39
C ILE A 71 10.30 -8.03 -3.36
N ARG A 72 9.56 -8.27 -4.45
CA ARG A 72 9.95 -9.27 -5.45
C ARG A 72 11.30 -8.90 -6.10
N SER A 73 11.48 -7.63 -6.45
CA SER A 73 12.74 -7.12 -7.02
C SER A 73 13.92 -7.30 -6.05
N LEU A 74 13.72 -6.96 -4.77
CA LEU A 74 14.73 -7.13 -3.74
C LEU A 74 15.14 -8.60 -3.57
N ILE A 75 14.16 -9.52 -3.57
CA ILE A 75 14.44 -10.97 -3.49
C ILE A 75 15.26 -11.43 -4.70
N THR A 76 14.91 -11.02 -5.92
CA THR A 76 15.66 -11.41 -7.13
C THR A 76 17.07 -10.85 -7.15
N ASN A 77 17.26 -9.60 -6.72
CA ASN A 77 18.58 -8.98 -6.65
C ASN A 77 19.46 -9.64 -5.58
N ASN A 78 18.88 -9.97 -4.42
CA ASN A 78 19.61 -10.64 -3.35
C ASN A 78 20.08 -12.05 -3.77
N ARG A 79 19.23 -12.79 -4.49
CA ARG A 79 19.60 -14.07 -5.11
C ARG A 79 20.74 -13.92 -6.10
N ARG A 80 20.62 -12.98 -7.06
CA ARG A 80 21.67 -12.72 -8.04
C ARG A 80 23.03 -12.41 -7.38
N ILE A 81 23.04 -11.54 -6.39
CA ILE A 81 24.28 -11.20 -5.65
C ILE A 81 24.83 -12.41 -4.92
N SER A 82 23.96 -13.26 -4.36
CA SER A 82 24.38 -14.49 -3.69
C SER A 82 24.99 -15.51 -4.66
N ASP A 83 24.41 -15.62 -5.86
CA ASP A 83 24.92 -16.48 -6.93
C ASP A 83 26.27 -15.93 -7.45
N GLU A 84 26.38 -14.63 -7.71
CA GLU A 84 27.65 -13.97 -8.09
C GLU A 84 28.73 -14.19 -7.02
N LEU A 85 28.40 -14.01 -5.74
CA LEU A 85 29.34 -14.27 -4.65
C LEU A 85 29.78 -15.74 -4.60
N ASN A 86 28.85 -16.66 -4.83
CA ASN A 86 29.16 -18.09 -4.85
C ASN A 86 30.04 -18.46 -6.03
N ASP A 87 29.79 -17.87 -7.21
CA ASP A 87 30.61 -18.07 -8.40
C ASP A 87 32.01 -17.50 -8.21
N LEU A 88 32.16 -16.30 -7.64
CA LEU A 88 33.47 -15.75 -7.26
C LEU A 88 34.21 -16.64 -6.26
N ARG A 89 33.49 -17.21 -5.28
CA ARG A 89 34.07 -18.17 -4.33
C ARG A 89 34.49 -19.46 -5.01
N ASN A 90 33.73 -19.94 -6.00
CA ASN A 90 34.01 -21.20 -6.68
C ASN A 90 35.15 -21.06 -7.71
N VAL A 91 35.24 -19.92 -8.41
CA VAL A 91 36.35 -19.59 -9.32
C VAL A 91 37.69 -19.54 -8.58
N ALA A 92 37.73 -18.98 -7.37
CA ALA A 92 38.94 -18.98 -6.52
C ALA A 92 39.34 -20.36 -5.98
N ILE A 93 38.46 -21.38 -6.05
CA ILE A 93 38.75 -22.75 -5.61
C ILE A 93 39.13 -23.64 -6.80
N ASP A 94 38.59 -23.38 -7.99
CA ASP A 94 38.85 -24.17 -9.21
C ASP A 94 40.22 -23.86 -9.83
N GLU A 95 40.77 -22.65 -9.63
CA GLU A 95 42.14 -22.31 -10.05
C GLU A 95 43.25 -22.97 -9.21
N GLY A 96 42.92 -23.74 -8.16
CA GLY A 96 43.89 -24.35 -7.24
C GLY A 96 43.89 -25.89 -7.16
N ILE A 97 43.06 -26.59 -7.96
CA ILE A 97 42.87 -28.05 -7.84
C ILE A 97 43.21 -28.81 -9.15
N TYR A 98 43.76 -28.14 -10.17
CA TYR A 98 44.32 -28.81 -11.35
C TYR A 98 45.68 -28.22 -11.68
N ASP A 99 46.74 -28.69 -11.00
CA ASP A 99 48.13 -28.61 -11.49
C ASP A 99 49.10 -29.53 -10.70
N LEU A 100 48.61 -30.62 -10.08
CA LEU A 100 49.47 -31.66 -9.47
C LEU A 100 48.84 -33.05 -9.61
N ASP A 101 48.50 -33.45 -10.83
CA ASP A 101 48.41 -34.86 -11.20
C ASP A 101 49.00 -35.06 -12.60
N ASP A 102 50.24 -34.59 -12.78
CA ASP A 102 51.12 -35.14 -13.81
C ASP A 102 51.87 -36.30 -13.16
N GLY A 103 51.35 -37.51 -13.40
CA GLY A 103 52.04 -38.73 -13.06
C GLY A 103 53.30 -38.88 -13.90
N GLU A 104 54.38 -39.33 -13.28
CA GLU A 104 55.38 -40.23 -13.88
C GLU A 104 55.95 -41.14 -12.78
N GLU A 105 56.37 -42.34 -13.22
CA GLU A 105 56.70 -43.61 -12.55
C GLU A 105 57.41 -43.59 -11.18
#